data_AF-A0A926M618-F1
#
_entry.id   AF-A0A926M618-F1
#
_cell.length_a   1.000
_cell.length_b   1.000
_cell.length_c   1.000
_cell.angle_alpha   90.00
_cell.angle_beta   90.00
_cell.angle_gamma   90.00
#
_symmetry.space_group_name_H-M   'P 1'
#
loop_
_entity.id
_entity.type
_entity.pdbx_description
1 polymer ?
#
loop_
_entity_poly.entity_id
_entity_poly.type
_entity_poly.pdbx_seq_one_letter_code
_entity_poly.pdbx_strand_id
1 'polypeptide(L)'
;MPNHDISKNFTPRYYPWEQRMCLIPNGDLFESIRENRASVITDQIDRFTSKGITLKSGQNIEADVVVTATGLNLQSFGGVQVHIDGKLVEPSETMTYKSMMFSGIPNFVNSFGYINASWTLKADLTCEYACRLINSRL
;
A
#
# COMPACT_ATOMS: atom_id res chain seq x y z
N MET A 1 -19.16 -15.05 -15.42
CA MET A 1 -18.50 -14.35 -16.55
C MET A 1 -18.06 -15.37 -17.59
N PRO A 2 -18.99 -15.95 -18.37
CA PRO A 2 -18.66 -17.06 -19.27
C PRO A 2 -17.82 -16.66 -20.50
N ASN A 3 -17.73 -15.36 -20.85
CA ASN A 3 -17.02 -14.87 -22.05
C ASN A 3 -15.74 -14.06 -21.72
N HIS A 4 -15.20 -14.15 -20.50
CA HIS A 4 -13.97 -13.43 -20.12
C HIS A 4 -12.82 -14.41 -19.89
N ASP A 5 -11.61 -14.02 -20.30
CA ASP A 5 -10.39 -14.77 -20.04
C ASP A 5 -9.96 -14.59 -18.57
N ILE A 6 -10.56 -15.41 -17.69
CA ILE A 6 -10.27 -15.42 -16.25
C ILE A 6 -8.80 -15.76 -16.00
N SER A 7 -8.25 -16.71 -16.77
CA SER A 7 -6.86 -17.15 -16.63
C SER A 7 -5.89 -15.98 -16.85
N LYS A 8 -6.10 -15.19 -17.90
CA LYS A 8 -5.25 -14.02 -18.19
C LYS A 8 -5.46 -12.84 -17.25
N ASN A 9 -6.71 -12.55 -16.88
CA ASN A 9 -7.06 -11.28 -16.24
C ASN A 9 -7.20 -11.36 -14.72
N PHE A 10 -7.45 -12.53 -14.15
CA PHE A 10 -7.79 -12.68 -12.73
C PHE A 10 -7.01 -13.79 -11.99
N THR A 11 -6.16 -14.55 -12.69
CA THR A 11 -5.25 -15.51 -12.04
C THR A 11 -3.89 -14.87 -11.81
N PRO A 12 -3.53 -14.52 -10.56
CA PRO A 12 -2.21 -13.96 -10.26
C PRO A 12 -1.10 -15.00 -10.45
N ARG A 13 0.13 -14.51 -10.69
CA ARG A 13 1.34 -15.35 -10.77
C ARG A 13 1.96 -15.68 -9.41
N TYR A 14 1.44 -15.09 -8.34
CA TYR A 14 1.89 -15.26 -6.96
C TYR A 14 0.90 -16.10 -6.16
N TYR A 15 1.35 -16.71 -5.07
CA TYR A 15 0.52 -17.54 -4.21
C TYR A 15 -0.39 -16.69 -3.30
N PRO A 16 -1.53 -17.23 -2.85
CA PRO A 16 -2.36 -16.56 -1.86
C PRO A 16 -1.53 -16.08 -0.66
N TRP A 17 -1.78 -14.85 -0.22
CA TRP A 17 -1.12 -14.19 0.91
C TRP A 17 0.34 -13.76 0.72
N GLU A 18 0.97 -13.99 -0.45
CA GLU A 18 2.24 -13.34 -0.80
C GLU A 18 2.09 -11.83 -1.00
N GLN A 19 0.86 -11.39 -1.28
CA GLN A 19 0.46 -9.98 -1.31
C GLN A 19 -0.80 -9.78 -0.44
N ARG A 20 -1.02 -8.54 0.00
CA ARG A 20 -2.24 -8.18 0.73
C ARG A 20 -3.45 -8.43 -0.16
N MET A 21 -4.41 -9.23 0.31
CA MET A 21 -5.62 -9.50 -0.45
C MET A 21 -6.49 -8.25 -0.55
N CYS A 22 -6.85 -7.88 -1.78
CA CYS A 22 -7.84 -6.85 -2.04
C CYS A 22 -9.25 -7.43 -1.87
N LEU A 23 -10.15 -6.61 -1.34
CA LEU A 23 -11.56 -6.96 -1.19
C LEU A 23 -12.38 -6.04 -2.09
N ILE A 24 -13.39 -6.62 -2.76
CA ILE A 24 -14.42 -5.88 -3.50
C ILE A 24 -15.71 -6.05 -2.70
N PRO A 25 -16.06 -5.10 -1.82
CA PRO A 25 -17.33 -5.16 -1.09
C PRO A 25 -18.48 -5.21 -2.10
N ASN A 26 -19.50 -6.03 -1.84
CA ASN A 26 -20.70 -6.18 -2.67
C ASN A 26 -20.48 -6.71 -4.12
N GLY A 27 -19.24 -6.87 -4.59
CA GLY A 27 -18.93 -7.44 -5.90
C GLY A 27 -19.33 -6.55 -7.10
N ASP A 28 -19.46 -5.25 -6.89
CA ASP A 28 -19.90 -4.25 -7.87
C ASP A 28 -19.03 -4.15 -9.14
N LEU A 29 -17.71 -4.35 -9.02
CA LEU A 29 -16.81 -4.45 -10.17
C LEU A 29 -17.24 -5.60 -11.09
N PHE A 30 -17.54 -6.76 -10.51
CA PHE A 30 -17.93 -7.94 -11.27
C PHE A 30 -19.31 -7.79 -11.89
N GLU A 31 -20.20 -7.03 -11.27
CA GLU A 31 -21.50 -6.64 -11.84
C GLU A 31 -21.31 -5.72 -13.05
N SER A 32 -20.50 -4.68 -12.91
CA SER A 32 -20.20 -3.73 -13.99
C SER A 32 -19.57 -4.41 -15.21
N ILE A 33 -18.69 -5.40 -15.00
CA ILE A 33 -18.11 -6.20 -16.08
C ILE A 33 -19.17 -7.06 -16.77
N ARG A 34 -20.08 -7.71 -16.02
CA ARG A 34 -21.17 -8.52 -16.61
C ARG A 34 -22.12 -7.66 -17.46
N GLU A 35 -22.31 -6.41 -17.09
CA GLU A 35 -23.13 -5.43 -17.83
C GLU A 35 -22.39 -4.77 -19.00
N ASN A 36 -21.14 -5.18 -19.29
CA ASN A 36 -20.27 -4.59 -20.30
C ASN A 36 -19.98 -3.08 -20.10
N ARG A 37 -20.11 -2.59 -18.85
CA ARG A 37 -19.76 -1.20 -18.48
C ARG A 37 -18.29 -1.04 -18.08
N ALA A 38 -17.60 -2.15 -17.83
CA ALA A 38 -16.19 -2.19 -17.49
C ALA A 38 -15.49 -3.36 -18.18
N SER A 39 -14.19 -3.19 -18.48
CA SER A 39 -13.34 -4.22 -19.04
C SER A 39 -11.99 -4.25 -18.32
N VAL A 40 -11.31 -5.40 -18.36
CA VAL A 40 -9.97 -5.59 -17.79
C VAL A 40 -9.03 -6.00 -18.90
N ILE A 41 -7.88 -5.32 -18.97
CA ILE A 41 -6.84 -5.57 -19.95
C ILE A 41 -5.52 -5.83 -19.21
N THR A 42 -5.05 -7.08 -19.24
CA THR A 42 -3.70 -7.44 -18.76
C THR A 42 -2.69 -7.27 -19.89
N ASP A 43 -1.86 -6.22 -19.80
CA ASP A 43 -0.74 -5.93 -20.70
C ASP A 43 0.25 -4.94 -20.06
N GLN A 44 1.33 -4.58 -20.76
CA GLN A 44 2.25 -3.50 -20.41
C GLN A 44 1.90 -2.23 -21.18
N ILE A 45 1.84 -1.11 -20.46
CA ILE A 45 1.75 0.22 -21.06
C ILE A 45 3.06 0.52 -21.80
N ASP A 46 2.96 0.97 -23.05
CA ASP A 46 4.09 1.50 -23.81
C ASP A 46 4.21 3.01 -23.57
N ARG A 47 3.16 3.77 -23.89
CA ARG A 47 3.11 5.22 -23.68
C ARG A 47 1.69 5.76 -23.59
N PHE A 48 1.59 6.97 -23.05
CA PHE A 48 0.42 7.83 -23.19
C PHE A 48 0.43 8.53 -24.55
N THR A 49 -0.75 8.80 -25.06
CA THR A 49 -0.98 9.57 -26.28
C THR A 49 -2.00 10.67 -25.99
N SER A 50 -2.18 11.60 -26.92
CA SER A 50 -3.22 12.64 -26.80
C SER A 50 -4.65 12.09 -26.81
N LYS A 51 -4.85 10.81 -27.14
CA LYS A 51 -6.18 10.17 -27.22
C LYS A 51 -6.39 9.05 -26.18
N GLY A 52 -5.39 8.73 -25.36
CA GLY A 52 -5.44 7.60 -24.44
C GLY A 52 -4.09 6.88 -24.29
N ILE A 53 -4.09 5.55 -24.30
CA ILE A 53 -2.92 4.72 -23.95
C ILE A 53 -2.59 3.73 -25.08
N THR A 54 -1.32 3.65 -25.48
CA THR A 54 -0.81 2.57 -26.33
C THR A 54 -0.16 1.50 -25.46
N LEU A 55 -0.52 0.24 -25.69
CA LEU A 55 0.07 -0.93 -25.04
C LEU A 55 1.24 -1.47 -25.87
N LYS A 56 2.15 -2.22 -25.24
CA LYS A 56 3.28 -2.85 -25.94
C LYS A 56 2.87 -3.91 -26.96
N SER A 57 1.67 -4.47 -26.82
CA SER A 57 1.06 -5.31 -27.84
C SER A 57 0.67 -4.56 -29.13
N GLY A 58 0.70 -3.22 -29.11
CA GLY A 58 0.26 -2.36 -30.20
C GLY A 58 -1.21 -1.95 -30.11
N GLN A 59 -1.98 -2.48 -29.14
CA GLN A 59 -3.36 -2.06 -28.90
C GLN A 59 -3.41 -0.61 -28.39
N ASN A 60 -4.35 0.17 -28.92
CA ASN A 60 -4.67 1.50 -28.41
C ASN A 60 -5.97 1.46 -27.60
N ILE A 61 -5.95 2.08 -26.42
CA ILE A 61 -7.11 2.28 -25.55
C ILE A 61 -7.42 3.77 -25.58
N GLU A 62 -8.54 4.15 -26.20
CA GLU A 62 -9.00 5.54 -26.15
C GLU A 62 -9.55 5.87 -24.77
N ALA A 63 -9.22 7.06 -24.26
CA ALA A 63 -9.67 7.51 -22.96
C ALA A 63 -9.70 9.04 -22.90
N ASP A 64 -10.82 9.59 -22.42
CA ASP A 64 -10.94 11.03 -22.12
C ASP A 64 -10.27 11.38 -20.79
N VAL A 65 -10.27 10.44 -19.84
CA VAL A 65 -9.70 10.60 -18.49
C VAL A 65 -8.92 9.35 -18.12
N VAL A 66 -7.75 9.55 -17.52
CA VAL A 66 -6.94 8.48 -16.94
C VAL A 66 -6.81 8.71 -15.43
N VAL A 67 -7.13 7.70 -14.65
CA VAL A 67 -6.94 7.68 -13.19
C VAL A 67 -5.79 6.74 -12.84
N THR A 68 -4.76 7.24 -12.17
CA THR A 68 -3.59 6.45 -11.76
C THR A 68 -3.77 5.86 -10.36
N ALA A 69 -4.27 4.61 -10.29
CA ALA A 69 -4.39 3.85 -9.04
C ALA A 69 -3.12 3.01 -8.74
N THR A 70 -1.93 3.64 -8.80
CA THR A 70 -0.62 2.96 -8.83
C THR A 70 0.01 2.69 -7.46
N GLY A 71 -0.79 2.60 -6.40
CA GLY A 71 -0.32 2.27 -5.05
C GLY A 71 0.35 3.42 -4.29
N LEU A 72 1.26 3.09 -3.38
CA LEU A 72 1.85 4.00 -2.39
C LEU A 72 3.37 3.83 -2.32
N ASN A 73 4.10 4.94 -2.11
CA ASN A 73 5.50 4.91 -1.68
C ASN A 73 5.55 4.90 -0.16
N LEU A 74 6.24 3.93 0.43
CA LEU A 74 6.40 3.86 1.88
C LEU A 74 7.41 4.91 2.34
N GLN A 75 7.02 5.72 3.32
CA GLN A 75 7.84 6.79 3.86
C GLN A 75 8.02 6.59 5.37
N SER A 76 9.25 6.33 5.78
CA SER A 76 9.60 6.21 7.19
C SER A 76 9.28 7.50 7.94
N PHE A 77 8.72 7.36 9.14
CA PHE A 77 8.38 8.48 10.05
C PHE A 77 7.52 9.58 9.42
N GLY A 78 6.77 9.29 8.37
CA GLY A 78 6.00 10.30 7.65
C GLY A 78 6.86 11.38 6.99
N GLY A 79 8.17 11.14 6.80
CA GLY A 79 9.11 12.07 6.14
C GLY A 79 9.85 12.99 7.11
N VAL A 80 9.59 12.87 8.42
CA VAL A 80 10.36 13.60 9.43
C VAL A 80 11.79 13.08 9.46
N GLN A 81 12.75 14.01 9.38
CA GLN A 81 14.16 13.71 9.53
C GLN A 81 14.55 13.76 11.01
N VAL A 82 15.03 12.64 11.54
CA VAL A 82 15.48 12.53 12.93
C VAL A 82 17.00 12.70 12.97
N HIS A 83 17.47 13.59 13.84
CA HIS A 83 18.89 13.81 14.08
C HIS A 83 19.24 13.53 15.53
N ILE A 84 20.35 12.83 15.76
CA ILE A 84 20.96 12.62 17.09
C ILE A 84 22.36 13.21 17.05
N ASP A 85 22.65 14.15 17.95
CA ASP A 85 23.93 14.87 18.01
C ASP A 85 24.37 15.46 16.66
N GLY A 86 23.40 15.98 15.89
CA GLY A 86 23.63 16.58 14.57
C GLY A 86 23.79 15.58 13.42
N LYS A 87 23.72 14.27 13.66
CA LYS A 87 23.79 13.24 12.60
C LYS A 87 22.40 12.76 12.23
N LEU A 88 22.10 12.71 10.93
CA LEU A 88 20.87 12.13 10.40
C LEU A 88 20.82 10.64 10.74
N VAL A 89 19.68 10.19 11.24
CA VAL A 89 19.43 8.77 11.51
C VAL A 89 18.85 8.10 10.28
N GLU A 90 19.48 7.02 9.84
CA GLU A 90 18.96 6.13 8.79
C GLU A 90 18.03 5.07 9.41
N PRO A 91 16.70 5.13 9.18
CA PRO A 91 15.76 4.25 9.87
C PRO A 91 16.02 2.76 9.60
N SER A 92 16.50 2.41 8.40
CA SER A 92 16.82 1.04 8.00
C SER A 92 17.99 0.41 8.76
N GLU A 93 18.83 1.23 9.39
CA GLU A 93 19.97 0.77 10.18
C GLU A 93 19.64 0.64 11.67
N THR A 94 18.41 1.00 12.06
CA THR A 94 17.97 0.95 13.45
C THR A 94 17.11 -0.27 13.73
N MET A 95 17.27 -0.85 14.91
CA MET A 95 16.45 -1.98 15.36
C MET A 95 15.20 -1.47 16.10
N THR A 96 14.03 -1.99 15.73
CA THR A 96 12.74 -1.58 16.29
C THR A 96 12.34 -2.36 17.54
N TYR A 97 12.35 -1.75 18.72
CA TYR A 97 11.80 -2.35 19.93
C TYR A 97 10.28 -2.18 19.99
N LYS A 98 9.57 -3.30 20.22
CA LYS A 98 8.09 -3.40 20.24
C LYS A 98 7.40 -2.79 19.00
N SER A 99 8.11 -2.74 17.87
CA SER A 99 7.65 -2.13 16.61
C SER A 99 7.16 -0.68 16.77
N MET A 100 7.74 0.06 17.72
CA MET A 100 7.37 1.47 17.96
C MET A 100 8.52 2.35 18.44
N MET A 101 9.54 1.80 19.06
CA MET A 101 10.75 2.52 19.49
C MET A 101 11.96 2.05 18.68
N PHE A 102 12.99 2.88 18.56
CA PHE A 102 14.12 2.63 17.67
C PHE A 102 15.43 2.72 18.46
N SER A 103 16.29 1.72 18.31
CA SER A 103 17.58 1.68 18.99
C SER A 103 18.41 2.92 18.65
N GLY A 104 18.97 3.57 19.67
CA GLY A 104 19.78 4.79 19.47
C GLY A 104 18.96 6.07 19.27
N ILE A 105 17.62 6.01 19.25
CA ILE A 105 16.74 7.19 19.18
C ILE A 105 15.98 7.33 20.52
N PRO A 106 16.50 8.08 21.50
CA PRO A 106 15.84 8.26 22.78
C PRO A 106 14.54 9.07 22.63
N ASN A 107 13.56 8.78 23.50
CA ASN A 107 12.29 9.52 23.59
C ASN A 107 11.50 9.62 22.27
N PHE A 108 11.71 8.67 21.35
CA PHE A 108 11.02 8.62 20.07
C PHE A 108 10.13 7.37 19.98
N VAL A 109 8.84 7.61 19.71
CA VAL A 109 7.83 6.57 19.49
C VAL A 109 7.14 6.84 18.16
N ASN A 110 7.16 5.86 17.25
CA ASN A 110 6.43 5.88 15.99
C ASN A 110 5.32 4.83 16.01
N SER A 111 4.13 5.20 15.54
CA SER A 111 3.04 4.27 15.35
C SER A 111 3.09 3.66 13.95
N PHE A 112 3.33 2.36 13.88
CA PHE A 112 3.29 1.59 12.64
C PHE A 112 2.31 0.43 12.81
N GLY A 113 1.42 0.21 11.84
CA GLY A 113 0.32 -0.74 11.94
C GLY A 113 0.72 -2.21 12.02
N TYR A 114 -0.27 -3.09 12.23
CA TYR A 114 -0.08 -4.53 12.09
C TYR A 114 -0.06 -4.97 10.62
N ILE A 115 0.66 -6.05 10.35
CA ILE A 115 0.66 -6.70 9.03
C ILE A 115 -0.69 -7.38 8.78
N ASN A 116 -1.26 -8.01 9.81
CA ASN A 116 -2.43 -8.91 9.73
C ASN A 116 -3.62 -8.49 10.61
N ALA A 117 -3.58 -7.30 11.23
CA ALA A 117 -4.67 -6.76 12.03
C ALA A 117 -4.91 -5.28 11.68
N SER A 118 -5.92 -4.66 12.30
CA SER A 118 -6.24 -3.26 12.05
C SER A 118 -5.06 -2.36 12.42
N TRP A 119 -4.82 -1.33 11.59
CA TRP A 119 -3.90 -0.26 11.91
C TRP A 119 -4.33 0.52 13.16
N THR A 120 -5.65 0.74 13.34
CA THR A 120 -6.18 1.48 14.49
C THR A 120 -5.87 0.79 15.81
N LEU A 121 -6.01 -0.54 15.87
CA LEU A 121 -5.68 -1.32 17.06
C LEU A 121 -4.22 -1.11 17.49
N LYS A 122 -3.28 -1.13 16.53
CA LYS A 122 -1.86 -0.91 16.83
C LYS A 122 -1.60 0.52 17.29
N ALA A 123 -2.28 1.49 16.67
CA ALA A 123 -2.17 2.89 17.07
C ALA A 123 -2.61 3.10 18.52
N ASP A 124 -3.76 2.55 18.91
CA ASP A 124 -4.28 2.64 20.28
C ASP A 124 -3.30 2.03 21.29
N LEU A 125 -2.83 0.80 21.02
CA LEU A 125 -1.86 0.12 21.89
C LEU A 125 -0.52 0.86 22.01
N THR A 126 -0.03 1.44 20.91
CA THR A 126 1.19 2.25 20.93
C THR A 126 1.00 3.52 21.76
N CYS A 127 -0.12 4.22 21.60
CA CYS A 127 -0.45 5.42 22.38
C CYS A 127 -0.59 5.10 23.88
N GLU A 128 -1.34 4.06 24.24
CA GLU A 128 -1.49 3.64 25.64
C GLU A 128 -0.15 3.26 26.28
N TYR A 129 0.67 2.51 25.56
CA TYR A 129 2.00 2.13 26.04
C TYR A 129 2.89 3.35 26.26
N ALA A 130 2.91 4.29 25.29
CA ALA A 130 3.69 5.51 25.40
C ALA A 130 3.26 6.36 26.60
N CYS A 131 1.95 6.58 26.78
CA CYS A 131 1.41 7.30 27.93
C CYS A 131 1.79 6.64 29.26
N ARG A 132 1.70 5.31 29.34
CA ARG A 132 2.11 4.57 30.54
C ARG A 132 3.61 4.71 30.82
N LEU A 133 4.45 4.65 29.80
CA LEU A 133 5.91 4.78 29.94
C LEU A 133 6.31 6.20 30.38
N ILE A 134 5.66 7.22 29.84
CA ILE A 134 5.91 8.62 30.22
C ILE A 134 5.45 8.88 31.65
N ASN A 135 4.30 8.30 32.05
CA ASN A 135 3.73 8.51 33.39
C ASN A 135 4.28 7.55 34.46
N SER A 136 4.96 6.46 34.06
CA SER A 136 5.69 5.63 35.00
C SER A 136 6.86 6.43 35.53
N ARG A 137 6.68 7.03 36.71
CA ARG A 137 7.76 7.67 37.45
C ARG A 137 8.91 6.68 37.60
N LEU A 138 10.09 7.08 37.13
CA LEU A 138 11.36 6.67 37.74
C LEU A 138 11.47 7.33 39.12
#